data_AF-A0A435Z2P5-F1
#
_entry.id   AF-A0A435Z2P5-F1
#
_cell.length_a   1.000
_cell.length_b   1.000
_cell.length_c   1.000
_cell.angle_alpha   90.00
_cell.angle_beta   90.00
_cell.angle_gamma   90.00
#
_symmetry.space_group_name_H-M   'P 1'
#
loop_
_entity.id
_entity.type
_entity.pdbx_description
1 polymer ?
#
loop_
_entity_poly.entity_id
_entity_poly.type
_entity_poly.pdbx_seq_one_letter_code
_entity_poly.pdbx_strand_id
1 'polypeptide(L)'
;KEAEVNGAKIYTDANGMTLYTYDKDEKGKSNCYDKCATNWPPLKAEAGAKADDEWSVVDRTDGTKMWAYDGKPVYTFIKDKKPGDVTGDGVGEVWHIVKAD
;
A
#
# COMPACT_ATOMS: atom_id res chain seq x y z
N LYS A 1 -2.93 -8.73 -4.83
CA LYS A 1 -2.95 -10.22 -4.68
C LYS A 1 -2.89 -10.57 -3.21
N GLU A 2 -3.19 -11.79 -2.82
CA GLU A 2 -3.03 -12.27 -1.45
C GLU A 2 -1.79 -13.16 -1.32
N ALA A 3 -1.17 -13.15 -0.14
CA ALA A 3 -0.11 -14.05 0.27
C ALA A 3 -0.26 -14.41 1.76
N GLU A 4 0.37 -15.50 2.19
CA GLU A 4 0.45 -15.87 3.61
C GLU A 4 1.88 -15.65 4.13
N VAL A 5 2.01 -14.89 5.22
CA VAL A 5 3.28 -14.63 5.90
C VAL A 5 3.07 -14.84 7.40
N ASN A 6 3.88 -15.73 8.00
CA ASN A 6 3.81 -16.07 9.43
C ASN A 6 2.39 -16.47 9.92
N GLY A 7 1.61 -17.14 9.07
CA GLY A 7 0.24 -17.57 9.37
C GLY A 7 -0.82 -16.46 9.25
N ALA A 8 -0.44 -15.27 8.78
CA ALA A 8 -1.38 -14.18 8.47
C ALA A 8 -1.52 -14.01 6.96
N LYS A 9 -2.74 -13.81 6.49
CA LYS A 9 -3.02 -13.43 5.11
C LYS A 9 -2.85 -11.92 4.94
N ILE A 10 -2.15 -11.53 3.88
CA ILE A 10 -1.79 -10.15 3.60
C ILE A 10 -2.03 -9.84 2.12
N TYR A 11 -2.26 -8.57 1.81
CA TYR A 11 -2.25 -8.11 0.42
C TYR A 11 -0.85 -7.74 -0.05
N THR A 12 -0.60 -8.07 -1.31
CA THR A 12 0.64 -7.79 -2.02
C THR A 12 0.38 -7.11 -3.36
N ASP A 13 1.41 -6.45 -3.90
CA ASP A 13 1.42 -6.03 -5.30
C ASP A 13 1.45 -7.23 -6.27
N ALA A 14 1.51 -6.95 -7.58
CA ALA A 14 1.54 -7.98 -8.61
C ALA A 14 2.79 -8.89 -8.55
N ASN A 15 3.90 -8.40 -7.99
CA ASN A 15 5.17 -9.09 -7.83
C ASN A 15 5.27 -9.85 -6.49
N GLY A 16 4.28 -9.73 -5.60
CA GLY A 16 4.29 -10.37 -4.29
C GLY A 16 4.91 -9.53 -3.18
N MET A 17 5.19 -8.25 -3.41
CA MET A 17 5.69 -7.33 -2.38
C MET A 17 4.55 -6.90 -1.46
N THR A 18 4.79 -6.94 -0.14
CA THR A 18 3.81 -6.57 0.88
C THR A 18 3.30 -5.14 0.69
N LEU A 19 1.99 -4.96 0.89
CA LEU A 19 1.37 -3.64 0.90
C LEU A 19 1.18 -3.13 2.33
N TYR A 20 1.31 -1.81 2.48
CA TYR A 20 1.19 -1.10 3.74
C TYR A 20 0.23 0.07 3.65
N THR A 21 -0.37 0.41 4.78
CA THR A 21 -1.08 1.69 5.00
C THR A 21 -0.29 2.60 5.92
N TYR A 22 -0.55 3.91 5.81
CA TYR A 22 0.10 4.95 6.59
C TYR A 22 -0.92 5.67 7.47
N ASP A 23 -0.69 5.72 8.78
CA ASP A 23 -1.65 6.32 9.72
C ASP A 23 -1.86 7.82 9.55
N LYS A 24 -0.89 8.51 8.92
CA LYS A 24 -1.04 9.94 8.65
C LYS A 24 -1.78 10.23 7.35
N ASP A 25 -2.20 9.22 6.60
CA ASP A 25 -3.09 9.41 5.47
C ASP A 25 -4.52 9.68 5.94
N GLU A 26 -5.27 10.38 5.10
CA GLU A 26 -6.71 10.57 5.27
C GLU A 26 -7.46 9.55 4.41
N LYS A 27 -8.75 9.34 4.70
CA LYS A 27 -9.59 8.47 3.86
C LYS A 27 -9.61 9.00 2.42
N GLY A 28 -9.16 8.17 1.48
CA GLY A 28 -9.09 8.48 0.06
C GLY A 28 -7.96 9.44 -0.34
N LYS A 29 -7.05 9.80 0.57
CA LYS A 29 -6.05 10.84 0.32
C LYS A 29 -4.71 10.53 1.00
N SER A 30 -3.69 10.38 0.15
CA SER A 30 -2.29 10.25 0.57
C SER A 30 -1.76 11.59 1.09
N ASN A 31 -1.06 11.54 2.23
CA ASN A 31 -0.16 12.57 2.75
C ASN A 31 1.32 12.18 2.55
N CYS A 32 1.60 11.01 1.96
CA CYS A 32 2.94 10.55 1.63
C CYS A 32 3.42 11.05 0.25
N TYR A 33 4.30 12.05 0.26
CA TYR A 33 4.94 12.63 -0.94
C TYR A 33 6.46 12.78 -0.75
N ASP A 34 7.15 13.15 -1.83
CA ASP A 34 8.58 13.43 -1.85
C ASP A 34 9.43 12.29 -1.25
N LYS A 35 10.16 12.57 -0.17
CA LYS A 35 11.00 11.59 0.52
C LYS A 35 10.18 10.46 1.13
N CYS A 36 8.93 10.72 1.53
CA CYS A 36 8.03 9.66 1.98
C CYS A 36 7.77 8.69 0.82
N ALA A 37 7.29 9.19 -0.33
CA ALA A 37 7.00 8.38 -1.52
C ALA A 37 8.24 7.72 -2.14
N THR A 38 9.44 8.23 -1.84
CA THR A 38 10.70 7.57 -2.22
C THR A 38 10.97 6.31 -1.40
N ASN A 39 10.70 6.35 -0.09
CA ASN A 39 10.90 5.20 0.79
C ASN A 39 9.70 4.25 0.80
N TRP A 40 8.51 4.80 0.58
CA TRP A 40 7.22 4.13 0.55
C TRP A 40 6.54 4.41 -0.79
N PRO A 41 6.96 3.76 -1.88
CA PRO A 41 6.38 4.01 -3.19
C PRO A 41 4.87 3.72 -3.18
N PRO A 42 4.03 4.65 -3.69
CA PRO A 42 2.60 4.40 -3.80
C PRO A 42 2.35 3.28 -4.80
N LEU A 43 1.41 2.37 -4.48
CA LEU A 43 0.98 1.37 -5.44
C LEU A 43 0.12 2.04 -6.52
N LYS A 44 0.73 2.32 -7.67
CA LYS A 44 0.05 2.99 -8.78
C LYS A 44 -1.15 2.18 -9.28
N ALA A 45 -2.23 2.89 -9.57
CA ALA A 45 -3.38 2.34 -10.28
C ALA A 45 -3.24 2.67 -11.77
N GLU A 46 -3.26 1.64 -12.62
CA GLU A 46 -3.19 1.84 -14.07
C GLU A 46 -4.46 2.52 -14.61
N ALA A 47 -4.35 3.12 -15.79
CA ALA A 47 -5.51 3.71 -16.45
C ALA A 47 -6.57 2.63 -16.73
N GLY A 48 -7.80 2.86 -16.28
CA GLY A 48 -8.89 1.90 -16.43
C GLY A 48 -8.91 0.79 -15.37
N ALA A 49 -8.05 0.87 -14.35
CA ALA A 49 -8.14 0.07 -13.14
C ALA A 49 -9.58 0.06 -12.61
N LYS A 50 -10.13 -1.14 -12.42
CA LYS A 50 -11.46 -1.35 -11.86
C LYS A 50 -11.31 -1.74 -10.40
N ALA A 51 -11.84 -0.90 -9.53
CA ALA A 51 -11.99 -1.19 -8.12
C ALA A 51 -13.12 -2.21 -7.90
N ASP A 52 -12.92 -3.12 -6.96
CA ASP A 52 -13.89 -4.09 -6.46
C ASP A 52 -13.87 -4.12 -4.93
N ASP A 53 -15.00 -4.49 -4.33
CA ASP A 53 -15.16 -4.65 -2.88
C ASP A 53 -14.56 -3.50 -2.05
N GLU A 54 -13.58 -3.77 -1.19
CA GLU A 54 -12.92 -2.77 -0.35
C GLU A 54 -11.81 -1.98 -1.08
N TRP A 55 -11.46 -2.37 -2.31
CA TRP A 55 -10.49 -1.65 -3.12
C TRP A 55 -11.09 -0.41 -3.75
N SER A 56 -10.27 0.63 -3.89
CA SER A 56 -10.64 1.86 -4.56
C SER A 56 -9.43 2.48 -5.26
N VAL A 57 -9.68 3.36 -6.23
CA VAL A 57 -8.66 4.17 -6.88
C VAL A 57 -8.81 5.60 -6.41
N VAL A 58 -7.70 6.20 -5.98
CA VAL A 58 -7.65 7.57 -5.46
C VAL A 58 -6.72 8.44 -6.30
N ASP A 59 -7.10 9.69 -6.47
CA ASP A 59 -6.29 10.71 -7.12
C ASP A 59 -5.23 11.26 -6.17
N ARG A 60 -4.01 11.44 -6.68
CA ARG A 60 -2.91 12.10 -5.97
C ARG A 60 -2.73 13.51 -6.50
N THR A 61 -2.24 14.41 -5.67
CA THR A 61 -2.01 15.82 -6.04
C THR A 61 -0.89 16.00 -7.06
N ASP A 62 -0.05 14.99 -7.24
CA ASP A 62 1.00 14.93 -8.28
C ASP A 62 0.45 14.53 -9.67
N GLY A 63 -0.86 14.36 -9.80
CA GLY A 63 -1.54 13.99 -11.06
C GLY A 63 -1.54 12.49 -11.36
N THR A 64 -0.96 11.66 -10.49
CA THR A 64 -1.02 10.19 -10.62
C THR A 64 -2.22 9.61 -9.85
N LYS A 65 -2.53 8.33 -10.11
CA LYS A 65 -3.55 7.57 -9.38
C LYS A 65 -2.88 6.44 -8.62
N MET A 66 -3.43 6.09 -7.45
CA MET A 66 -2.97 4.96 -6.66
C MET A 66 -4.14 4.14 -6.12
N TRP A 67 -3.83 2.91 -5.73
CA TRP A 67 -4.78 2.05 -5.05
C TRP A 67 -4.94 2.44 -3.58
N ALA A 68 -6.12 2.18 -3.06
CA ALA A 68 -6.45 2.25 -1.64
C ALA A 68 -7.29 1.02 -1.27
N TYR A 69 -7.11 0.54 -0.04
CA TYR A 69 -7.88 -0.56 0.54
C TYR A 69 -8.61 -0.06 1.79
N ASP A 70 -9.91 -0.33 1.88
CA ASP A 70 -10.81 0.24 2.91
C ASP A 70 -10.64 1.78 3.03
N GLY A 71 -10.47 2.42 1.87
CA GLY A 71 -10.25 3.85 1.75
C GLY A 71 -8.88 4.35 2.26
N LYS A 72 -7.95 3.48 2.68
CA LYS A 72 -6.58 3.87 3.02
C LYS A 72 -5.64 3.67 1.82
N PRO A 73 -4.89 4.70 1.36
CA PRO A 73 -3.91 4.55 0.29
C PRO A 73 -2.86 3.49 0.65
N VAL A 74 -2.45 2.69 -0.34
CA VAL A 74 -1.51 1.58 -0.13
C VAL A 74 -0.16 1.78 -0.82
N TYR A 75 0.89 1.29 -0.17
CA TYR A 75 2.28 1.50 -0.54
C TYR A 75 3.09 0.20 -0.45
N THR A 76 4.18 0.12 -1.21
CA THR A 76 5.26 -0.85 -0.95
C THR A 76 6.36 -0.19 -0.11
N PHE A 77 7.30 -0.98 0.41
CA PHE A 77 8.43 -0.44 1.18
C PHE A 77 9.77 -0.74 0.51
N ILE A 78 10.63 0.27 0.36
CA ILE A 78 11.90 0.13 -0.37
C ILE A 78 12.89 -0.84 0.31
N LYS A 79 12.74 -1.11 1.61
CA LYS A 79 13.62 -2.04 2.32
C LYS A 79 13.18 -3.49 2.19
N ASP A 80 11.95 -3.76 1.77
CA ASP A 80 11.55 -5.11 1.38
C ASP A 80 12.23 -5.46 0.06
N LYS A 81 12.93 -6.59 0.02
CA LYS A 81 13.77 -6.98 -1.12
C LYS A 81 13.22 -8.17 -1.89
N LYS A 82 12.30 -8.92 -1.30
CA LYS A 82 11.67 -10.08 -1.91
C LYS A 82 10.23 -10.26 -1.43
N PRO A 83 9.42 -11.03 -2.17
CA PRO A 83 8.08 -11.40 -1.72
C PRO A 83 8.09 -12.04 -0.33
N GLY A 84 7.11 -11.64 0.49
CA GLY A 84 6.97 -12.10 1.87
C GLY A 84 7.85 -11.36 2.90
N ASP A 85 8.73 -10.44 2.47
CA ASP A 85 9.34 -9.50 3.42
C ASP A 85 8.25 -8.57 3.99
N VAL A 86 8.28 -8.37 5.30
CA VAL A 86 7.32 -7.52 6.02
C VAL A 86 8.02 -6.44 6.86
N THR A 87 9.19 -5.98 6.43
CA THR A 87 10.08 -5.14 7.26
C THR A 87 9.59 -3.71 7.46
N GLY A 88 8.54 -3.31 6.73
CA GLY A 88 7.86 -2.04 6.89
C GLY A 88 6.89 -1.98 8.08
N ASP A 89 6.47 -3.12 8.61
CA ASP A 89 5.46 -3.13 9.68
C ASP A 89 6.01 -2.48 10.96
N GLY A 90 5.24 -1.57 11.54
CA GLY A 90 5.61 -0.83 12.74
C GLY A 90 6.72 0.20 12.56
N VAL A 91 7.20 0.46 11.33
CA VAL A 91 8.21 1.50 11.10
C VAL A 91 7.67 2.84 11.58
N GLY A 92 8.36 3.48 12.53
CA GLY A 92 7.89 4.73 13.12
C GLY A 92 6.51 4.66 13.78
N GLU A 93 6.04 3.46 14.10
CA GLU A 93 4.74 3.17 14.74
C GLU A 93 3.50 3.60 13.95
N VAL A 94 3.66 3.90 12.66
CA VAL A 94 2.61 4.52 11.82
C VAL A 94 2.40 3.80 10.48
N TRP A 95 3.13 2.71 10.23
CA TRP A 95 3.03 1.90 9.02
C TRP A 95 2.58 0.50 9.37
N HIS A 96 1.55 0.01 8.69
CA HIS A 96 0.89 -1.26 9.03
C HIS A 96 0.64 -2.09 7.78
N ILE A 97 0.88 -3.39 7.85
CA ILE A 97 0.56 -4.33 6.77
C ILE A 97 -0.94 -4.28 6.45
N VAL A 98 -1.29 -4.32 5.17
CA VAL A 98 -2.68 -4.53 4.74
C VAL A 98 -3.01 -6.01 4.84
N LYS A 99 -3.85 -6.38 5.81
CA LYS A 99 -4.32 -7.76 6.00
C LYS A 99 -5.44 -8.09 5.01
N ALA A 100 -5.47 -9.35 4.58
CA ALA A 100 -6.53 -9.91 3.76
C ALA A 100 -7.32 -10.90 4.63
N ASP A 101 -8.41 -10.44 5.23
CA ASP A 101 -9.25 -11.27 6.12
C ASP A 101 -10.27 -12.10 5.32
#